data_AF-A0A7Y6NGK9-F1
#
_entry.id   AF-A0A7Y6NGK9-F1
#
_cell.length_a   1.000
_cell.length_b   1.000
_cell.length_c   1.000
_cell.angle_alpha   90.00
_cell.angle_beta   90.00
_cell.angle_gamma   90.00
#
_symmetry.space_group_name_H-M   'P 1'
#
loop_
_entity.id
_entity.type
_entity.pdbx_description
1 polymer ?
#
loop_
_entity_poly.entity_id
_entity_poly.type
_entity_poly.pdbx_seq_one_letter_code
_entity_poly.pdbx_strand_id
1 'polypeptide(L)'
;MCEEVSRQATLPATGSSSVRAMDAVVSDILPWIEQNLFDERVRVKTITSKSGYGHWHFQRAFRDRTGYNLGEYIRLRRVMRAAVAVIATNKGLLDIAVENGFTSQQNFTRTFRKYLTLTPGAFRNQYGHDLPACERFLSERLSPDTAPWLRLALASHQYGSPLFCAA
;
A
#
# COMPACT_ATOMS: atom_id res chain seq x y z
N MET A 1 2.22 20.48 -33.57
CA MET A 1 1.39 19.61 -34.42
C MET A 1 1.60 18.18 -33.98
N CYS A 2 0.51 17.59 -33.49
CA CYS A 2 0.38 16.18 -33.16
C CYS A 2 -0.05 15.44 -34.42
N GLU A 3 0.55 14.28 -34.67
CA GLU A 3 0.16 13.23 -35.63
C GLU A 3 1.24 12.14 -35.42
N GLU A 4 1.01 10.83 -35.35
CA GLU A 4 -0.11 10.02 -35.80
C GLU A 4 0.17 8.59 -35.29
N VAL A 5 -0.83 7.98 -34.65
CA VAL A 5 -1.25 6.57 -34.84
C VAL A 5 -0.35 5.41 -34.35
N SER A 6 -0.68 4.96 -33.14
CA SER A 6 -1.33 3.66 -32.88
C SER A 6 -1.12 2.56 -33.93
N ARG A 7 -0.10 1.71 -33.75
CA ARG A 7 -0.06 0.37 -34.36
C ARG A 7 0.47 -0.67 -33.38
N GLN A 8 -0.49 -1.43 -32.84
CA GLN A 8 -0.48 -2.89 -32.68
C GLN A 8 0.69 -3.52 -31.91
N ALA A 9 0.46 -3.75 -30.61
CA ALA A 9 0.98 -4.95 -29.94
C ALA A 9 -0.14 -6.01 -29.94
N THR A 10 -0.17 -6.86 -30.96
CA THR A 10 -0.89 -8.14 -30.88
C THR A 10 -0.18 -8.97 -29.82
N LEU A 11 -0.72 -9.00 -28.60
CA LEU A 11 -0.27 -9.92 -27.56
C LEU A 11 -0.78 -11.32 -27.92
N PRO A 12 0.10 -12.33 -28.06
CA PRO A 12 -0.33 -13.69 -28.33
C PRO A 12 -1.04 -14.26 -27.11
N ALA A 13 -2.09 -15.03 -27.36
CA ALA A 13 -2.81 -15.81 -26.37
C ALA A 13 -1.92 -16.94 -25.82
N THR A 14 -1.22 -16.69 -24.71
CA THR A 14 -0.59 -17.71 -23.84
C THR A 14 -1.26 -17.69 -22.46
N GLY A 15 -2.58 -17.83 -22.44
CA GLY A 15 -3.44 -17.39 -21.34
C GLY A 15 -3.58 -18.29 -20.10
N SER A 16 -2.82 -19.38 -19.93
CA SER A 16 -3.07 -20.32 -18.82
C SER A 16 -1.89 -20.56 -17.87
N SER A 17 -0.66 -20.74 -18.37
CA SER A 17 0.53 -20.96 -17.52
C SER A 17 1.16 -19.65 -17.03
N SER A 18 1.21 -18.62 -17.89
CA SER A 18 1.82 -17.33 -17.56
C SER A 18 1.00 -16.52 -16.55
N VAL A 19 -0.34 -16.63 -16.59
CA VAL A 19 -1.23 -15.96 -15.62
C VAL A 19 -1.01 -16.52 -14.22
N ARG A 20 -0.99 -17.84 -14.06
CA ARG A 20 -0.73 -18.49 -12.75
C ARG A 20 0.65 -18.16 -12.19
N ALA A 21 1.66 -18.07 -13.04
CA ALA A 21 3.01 -17.67 -12.63
C ALA A 21 3.08 -16.20 -12.18
N MET A 22 2.36 -15.30 -12.86
CA MET A 22 2.25 -13.90 -12.45
C MET A 22 1.54 -13.76 -11.09
N ASP A 23 0.51 -14.57 -10.85
CA ASP A 23 -0.22 -14.55 -9.58
C ASP A 23 0.67 -14.95 -8.40
N ALA A 24 1.50 -15.97 -8.59
CA ALA A 24 2.51 -16.36 -7.61
C ALA A 24 3.48 -15.20 -7.32
N VAL A 25 3.96 -14.53 -8.37
CA VAL A 25 4.87 -13.37 -8.21
C VAL A 25 4.20 -12.19 -7.50
N VAL A 26 2.92 -11.90 -7.77
CA VAL A 26 2.16 -10.89 -7.02
C VAL A 26 2.03 -11.30 -5.56
N SER A 27 1.72 -12.56 -5.29
CA SER A 27 1.62 -13.10 -3.93
C SER A 27 2.94 -13.02 -3.16
N ASP A 28 4.08 -13.24 -3.83
CA ASP A 28 5.42 -13.17 -3.21
C ASP A 28 5.89 -11.73 -2.99
N ILE A 29 5.50 -10.80 -3.87
CA ILE A 29 5.88 -9.40 -3.76
C ILE A 29 5.11 -8.67 -2.66
N LEU A 30 3.84 -9.03 -2.41
CA LEU A 30 3.03 -8.42 -1.36
C LEU A 30 3.74 -8.42 0.02
N PRO A 31 4.19 -9.56 0.58
CA PRO A 31 4.89 -9.57 1.86
C PRO A 31 6.24 -8.84 1.79
N TRP A 32 6.93 -8.88 0.65
CA TRP A 32 8.15 -8.10 0.47
C TRP A 32 7.88 -6.60 0.55
N ILE A 33 6.79 -6.11 -0.07
CA ILE A 33 6.38 -4.70 0.05
C ILE A 33 6.17 -4.37 1.52
N GLU A 34 5.40 -5.19 2.25
CA GLU A 34 5.09 -4.96 3.66
C GLU A 34 6.31 -4.82 4.56
N GLN A 35 7.28 -5.71 4.39
CA GLN A 35 8.52 -5.70 5.16
C GLN A 35 9.40 -4.49 4.85
N ASN A 36 9.31 -3.93 3.64
CA ASN A 36 10.17 -2.84 3.18
C ASN A 36 9.47 -1.46 3.16
N LEU A 37 8.24 -1.34 3.68
CA LEU A 37 7.48 -0.08 3.64
C LEU A 37 8.18 1.11 4.30
N PHE A 38 9.08 0.87 5.25
CA PHE A 38 9.87 1.88 5.96
C PHE A 38 10.90 2.56 5.07
N ASP A 39 11.42 1.86 4.05
CA ASP A 39 12.44 2.41 3.18
C ASP A 39 11.80 3.31 2.11
N GLU A 40 12.18 4.58 2.12
CA GLU A 40 11.77 5.59 1.15
C GLU A 40 12.08 5.17 -0.31
N ARG A 41 13.09 4.31 -0.51
CA ARG A 41 13.54 3.77 -1.80
C ARG A 41 12.60 2.71 -2.37
N VAL A 42 11.65 2.19 -1.58
CA VAL A 42 10.59 1.32 -2.09
C VAL A 42 9.60 2.18 -2.88
N ARG A 43 9.92 2.29 -4.18
CA ARG A 43 9.09 2.93 -5.19
C ARG A 43 8.62 1.87 -6.18
N VAL A 44 7.59 2.23 -6.95
CA VAL A 44 7.01 1.39 -8.01
C VAL A 44 8.08 0.79 -8.93
N LYS A 45 9.14 1.56 -9.25
CA LYS A 45 10.26 1.10 -10.08
C LYS A 45 11.03 -0.06 -9.45
N THR A 46 11.38 0.04 -8.16
CA THR A 46 12.13 -0.99 -7.42
C THR A 46 11.37 -2.32 -7.37
N ILE A 47 10.06 -2.25 -7.11
CA ILE A 47 9.20 -3.45 -7.04
C ILE A 47 9.07 -4.10 -8.43
N THR A 48 8.90 -3.27 -9.46
CA THR A 48 8.83 -3.76 -10.83
C THR A 48 10.12 -4.47 -11.24
N SER A 49 11.28 -3.87 -10.98
CA SER A 49 12.57 -4.49 -11.28
C SER A 49 12.77 -5.82 -10.54
N LYS A 50 12.27 -5.91 -9.30
CA LYS A 50 12.30 -7.16 -8.52
C LYS A 50 11.38 -8.25 -9.07
N SER A 51 10.27 -7.86 -9.71
CA SER A 51 9.30 -8.82 -10.27
C SER A 51 9.80 -9.59 -11.49
N GLY A 52 10.87 -9.11 -12.15
CA GLY A 52 11.33 -9.69 -13.42
C GLY A 52 10.42 -9.39 -14.62
N TYR A 53 9.31 -8.67 -14.41
CA TYR A 53 8.36 -8.30 -15.46
C TYR A 53 8.43 -6.82 -15.82
N GLY A 54 7.99 -6.48 -17.03
CA GLY A 54 7.84 -5.10 -17.47
C GLY A 54 6.84 -4.34 -16.59
N HIS A 55 7.14 -3.07 -16.31
CA HIS A 55 6.36 -2.17 -15.46
C HIS A 55 4.85 -2.20 -15.72
N TRP A 56 4.46 -2.09 -16.99
CA TRP A 56 3.06 -2.05 -17.36
C TRP A 56 2.34 -3.39 -17.11
N HIS A 57 3.00 -4.51 -17.43
CA HIS A 57 2.46 -5.86 -17.23
C HIS A 57 2.27 -6.16 -15.74
N PHE A 58 3.27 -5.87 -14.92
CA PHE A 58 3.19 -6.08 -13.48
C PHE A 58 2.13 -5.18 -12.83
N GLN A 59 2.06 -3.90 -13.19
CA GLN A 59 1.05 -2.99 -12.64
C GLN A 59 -0.38 -3.42 -12.99
N ARG A 60 -0.61 -3.90 -14.22
CA ARG A 60 -1.92 -4.41 -14.63
C ARG A 60 -2.30 -5.64 -13.82
N ALA A 61 -1.42 -6.65 -13.77
CA ALA A 61 -1.68 -7.87 -13.00
C ALA A 61 -1.89 -7.57 -11.50
N PHE A 62 -1.09 -6.67 -10.93
CA PHE A 62 -1.24 -6.24 -9.54
C PHE A 62 -2.59 -5.58 -9.28
N ARG A 63 -3.04 -4.68 -10.17
CA ARG A 63 -4.36 -4.04 -10.05
C ARG A 63 -5.49 -5.04 -10.23
N ASP A 64 -5.38 -5.95 -11.19
CA ASP A 64 -6.41 -6.96 -11.45
C ASP A 64 -6.58 -7.90 -10.24
N ARG A 65 -5.51 -8.12 -9.48
CA ARG A 65 -5.50 -8.95 -8.26
C ARG A 65 -5.89 -8.21 -6.98
N THR A 66 -5.40 -6.99 -6.80
CA THR A 66 -5.55 -6.24 -5.53
C THR A 66 -6.65 -5.18 -5.57
N GLY A 67 -7.12 -4.80 -6.77
CA GLY A 67 -8.01 -3.67 -7.01
C GLY A 67 -7.31 -2.30 -6.99
N TYR A 68 -6.02 -2.24 -6.64
CA TYR A 68 -5.28 -0.98 -6.47
C TYR A 68 -4.09 -0.87 -7.40
N ASN A 69 -3.75 0.35 -7.80
CA ASN A 69 -2.46 0.58 -8.43
C ASN A 69 -1.34 0.40 -7.39
N LEU A 70 -0.22 -0.18 -7.81
CA LEU A 70 0.92 -0.49 -6.93
C LEU A 70 1.39 0.73 -6.10
N GLY A 71 1.49 1.91 -6.73
CA GLY A 71 1.89 3.13 -6.02
C GLY A 71 0.82 3.68 -5.07
N GLU A 72 -0.45 3.40 -5.32
CA GLU A 72 -1.55 3.76 -4.40
C GLU A 72 -1.56 2.82 -3.20
N TYR A 73 -1.38 1.53 -3.45
CA TYR A 73 -1.23 0.49 -2.43
C TYR A 73 -0.13 0.85 -1.42
N ILE A 74 1.10 1.11 -1.89
CA ILE A 74 2.23 1.46 -1.01
C ILE A 74 1.92 2.70 -0.16
N ARG A 75 1.36 3.75 -0.77
CA ARG A 75 1.02 4.98 -0.07
C ARG A 75 -0.07 4.77 0.97
N LEU A 76 -1.10 3.99 0.64
CA LEU A 76 -2.16 3.64 1.58
C LEU A 76 -1.57 2.89 2.77
N ARG A 77 -0.77 1.85 2.54
CA ARG A 77 -0.12 1.08 3.60
C ARG A 77 0.76 1.95 4.50
N ARG A 78 1.58 2.84 3.93
CA ARG A 78 2.39 3.79 4.71
C ARG A 78 1.54 4.71 5.58
N VAL A 79 0.41 5.21 5.07
CA VAL A 79 -0.51 6.05 5.85
C VAL A 79 -1.15 5.27 7.00
N MET A 80 -1.61 4.05 6.75
CA MET A 80 -2.25 3.24 7.79
C MET A 80 -1.30 2.94 8.94
N ARG A 81 -0.04 2.60 8.63
CA ARG A 81 1.00 2.38 9.65
C ARG A 81 1.36 3.65 10.39
N ALA A 82 1.51 4.77 9.67
CA ALA A 82 1.75 6.06 10.28
C ALA A 82 0.58 6.51 11.18
N ALA A 83 -0.67 6.15 10.86
CA ALA A 83 -1.83 6.45 11.71
C ALA A 83 -1.73 5.78 13.09
N VAL A 84 -1.26 4.54 13.12
CA VAL A 84 -0.96 3.81 14.37
C VAL A 84 0.17 4.51 15.15
N ALA A 85 1.23 4.94 14.47
CA ALA A 85 2.30 5.68 15.13
C ALA A 85 1.86 7.07 15.67
N VAL A 86 0.92 7.73 14.98
CA VAL A 86 0.36 9.03 15.38
C VAL A 86 -0.43 8.95 16.69
N ILE A 87 -1.13 7.83 16.94
CA ILE A 87 -1.91 7.59 18.17
C ILE A 87 -1.07 6.95 19.27
N ALA A 88 -0.17 6.02 18.93
CA ALA A 88 0.60 5.24 19.90
C ALA A 88 1.79 6.02 20.48
N THR A 89 2.23 7.08 19.78
CA THR A 89 3.41 7.86 20.18
C THR A 89 3.10 9.35 20.21
N ASN A 90 3.82 10.08 21.08
CA ASN A 90 3.81 11.54 21.11
C ASN A 90 4.91 12.17 20.25
N LYS A 91 5.47 11.43 19.27
CA LYS A 91 6.54 11.91 18.39
C LYS A 91 6.06 13.09 17.52
N GLY A 92 7.01 13.89 17.03
CA GLY A 92 6.73 14.92 16.04
C GLY A 92 6.13 14.32 14.76
N LEU A 93 5.20 15.03 14.13
CA LEU A 93 4.58 14.56 12.88
C LEU A 93 5.59 14.42 11.74
N LEU A 94 6.68 15.21 11.78
CA LEU A 94 7.79 15.09 10.85
C LEU A 94 8.56 13.78 11.04
N ASP A 95 8.89 13.42 12.29
CA ASP A 95 9.63 12.19 12.59
C ASP A 95 8.83 10.96 12.17
N ILE A 96 7.53 10.95 12.49
CA ILE A 96 6.62 9.87 12.07
C ILE A 96 6.56 9.78 10.54
N ALA A 97 6.53 10.92 9.84
CA ALA A 97 6.53 10.92 8.38
C ALA A 97 7.80 10.28 7.81
N VAL A 98 8.97 10.66 8.33
CA VAL A 98 10.27 10.15 7.87
C VAL A 98 10.41 8.65 8.19
N GLU A 99 10.06 8.22 9.40
CA GLU A 99 10.09 6.81 9.82
C GLU A 99 9.17 5.91 8.96
N ASN A 100 8.11 6.48 8.36
CA ASN A 100 7.19 5.77 7.49
C ASN A 100 7.47 5.99 6.00
N GLY A 101 8.67 6.45 5.63
CA GLY A 101 9.12 6.55 4.24
C GLY A 101 8.50 7.71 3.46
N PHE A 102 8.08 8.78 4.12
CA PHE A 102 7.69 10.04 3.48
C PHE A 102 8.87 11.02 3.46
N THR A 103 9.02 11.71 2.34
CA THR A 103 10.10 12.70 2.12
C THR A 103 9.88 14.02 2.87
N SER A 104 8.63 14.33 3.20
CA SER A 104 8.28 15.57 3.90
C SER A 104 6.96 15.44 4.65
N GLN A 105 6.82 16.24 5.70
CA GLN A 105 5.59 16.34 6.49
C GLN A 105 4.39 16.82 5.65
N GLN A 106 4.62 17.68 4.65
CA GLN A 106 3.57 18.16 3.76
C GLN A 106 3.02 17.02 2.88
N ASN A 107 3.90 16.19 2.32
CA ASN A 107 3.50 15.03 1.52
C ASN A 107 2.73 14.01 2.38
N PHE A 108 3.23 13.77 3.60
CA PHE A 108 2.55 12.94 4.59
C PHE A 108 1.15 13.47 4.91
N THR A 109 1.02 14.73 5.31
CA THR A 109 -0.26 15.34 5.70
C THR A 109 -1.28 15.29 4.56
N ARG A 110 -0.86 15.58 3.32
CA ARG A 110 -1.73 15.56 2.14
C ARG A 110 -2.21 14.14 1.83
N THR A 111 -1.32 13.15 1.94
CA THR A 111 -1.64 11.74 1.69
C THR A 111 -2.51 11.16 2.82
N PHE A 112 -2.22 11.53 4.07
CA PHE A 112 -3.00 11.14 5.24
C PHE A 112 -4.44 11.65 5.13
N ARG A 113 -4.61 12.94 4.81
CA ARG A 113 -5.95 13.53 4.59
C ARG A 113 -6.67 12.90 3.40
N LYS A 114 -5.95 12.54 2.34
CA LYS A 114 -6.56 11.87 1.18
C LYS A 114 -7.22 10.53 1.57
N TYR A 115 -6.57 9.73 2.41
CA TYR A 115 -7.07 8.38 2.75
C TYR A 115 -7.93 8.36 4.02
N LEU A 116 -7.56 9.12 5.04
CA LEU A 116 -8.21 9.11 6.36
C LEU A 116 -9.12 10.32 6.58
N THR A 117 -9.30 11.20 5.59
CA THR A 117 -10.17 12.40 5.61
C THR A 117 -9.84 13.44 6.69
N LEU A 118 -8.92 13.13 7.59
CA LEU A 118 -8.47 13.95 8.72
C LEU A 118 -7.01 14.35 8.53
N THR A 119 -6.56 15.40 9.22
CA THR A 119 -5.12 15.68 9.33
C THR A 119 -4.50 14.79 10.42
N PRO A 120 -3.19 14.49 10.37
CA PRO A 120 -2.53 13.71 11.41
C PRO A 120 -2.70 14.32 12.82
N GLY A 121 -2.66 15.65 12.92
CA GLY A 121 -2.89 16.35 14.19
C GLY A 121 -4.34 16.22 14.70
N ALA A 122 -5.33 16.35 13.82
CA ALA A 122 -6.73 16.13 14.18
C ALA A 122 -6.98 14.66 14.57
N PHE A 123 -6.35 13.72 13.87
CA PHE A 123 -6.41 12.30 14.18
C PHE A 123 -5.84 11.99 15.57
N ARG A 124 -4.68 12.58 15.92
CA ARG A 124 -4.10 12.47 17.25
C ARG A 124 -5.03 13.03 18.33
N ASN A 125 -5.62 14.20 18.10
CA ASN A 125 -6.51 14.82 19.09
C ASN A 125 -7.81 14.01 19.29
N GLN A 126 -8.34 13.41 18.23
CA GLN A 126 -9.58 12.65 18.28
C GLN A 126 -9.40 11.24 18.86
N TYR A 127 -8.29 10.56 18.52
CA TYR A 127 -8.09 9.14 18.85
C TYR A 127 -6.92 8.88 19.81
N GLY A 128 -6.14 9.89 20.19
CA GLY A 128 -4.97 9.74 21.06
C GLY A 128 -5.29 9.24 22.48
N HIS A 129 -6.55 9.32 22.90
CA HIS A 129 -7.02 8.81 24.18
C HIS A 129 -7.94 7.58 24.07
N ASP A 130 -8.29 7.15 22.85
CA ASP A 130 -9.24 6.05 22.60
C ASP A 130 -8.75 5.16 21.43
N LEU A 131 -7.79 4.29 21.76
CA LEU A 131 -7.24 3.26 20.86
C LEU A 131 -8.34 2.33 20.31
N PRO A 132 -9.33 1.85 21.10
CA PRO A 132 -10.44 1.05 20.58
C PRO A 132 -11.32 1.76 19.55
N ALA A 133 -11.54 3.07 19.67
CA ALA A 133 -12.24 3.85 18.64
C ALA A 133 -11.39 3.97 17.36
N CYS A 134 -10.08 4.11 17.51
CA CYS A 134 -9.17 4.13 16.36
C CYS A 134 -9.17 2.81 15.59
N GLU A 135 -9.07 1.69 16.32
CA GLU A 135 -9.10 0.35 15.72
C GLU A 135 -10.39 0.13 14.94
N ARG A 136 -11.54 0.52 15.50
CA ARG A 136 -12.83 0.47 14.78
C ARG A 136 -12.81 1.29 13.51
N PHE A 137 -12.37 2.55 13.57
CA PHE A 137 -12.29 3.43 12.41
C PHE A 137 -11.35 2.90 11.31
N LEU A 138 -10.19 2.37 11.69
CA LEU A 138 -9.24 1.79 10.75
C LEU A 138 -9.79 0.47 10.17
N SER A 139 -10.43 -0.36 10.99
CA SER A 139 -11.05 -1.64 10.56
C SER A 139 -12.21 -1.43 9.58
N GLU A 140 -13.03 -0.41 9.79
CA GLU A 140 -14.15 -0.06 8.92
C GLU A 140 -13.65 0.40 7.54
N ARG A 141 -12.58 1.21 7.52
CA ARG A 141 -11.93 1.64 6.27
C ARG A 141 -11.07 0.54 5.62
N LEU A 142 -10.71 -0.50 6.38
CA LEU A 142 -9.98 -1.68 5.91
C LEU A 142 -10.89 -2.89 5.66
N SER A 143 -12.21 -2.70 5.59
CA SER A 143 -13.16 -3.80 5.41
C SER A 143 -12.75 -4.74 4.27
N PRO A 144 -12.82 -6.08 4.47
CA PRO A 144 -12.35 -7.09 3.52
C PRO A 144 -13.12 -7.14 2.19
N ASP A 145 -14.20 -6.37 2.03
CA ASP A 145 -14.90 -6.19 0.75
C ASP A 145 -14.25 -5.10 -0.13
N THR A 146 -13.49 -4.19 0.49
CA THR A 146 -12.81 -3.08 -0.20
C THR A 146 -11.31 -3.36 -0.38
N ALA A 147 -10.72 -4.27 0.42
CA ALA A 147 -9.30 -4.61 0.38
C ALA A 147 -9.06 -6.14 0.16
N PRO A 148 -9.24 -6.66 -1.06
CA PRO A 148 -9.00 -8.08 -1.39
C PRO A 148 -7.60 -8.58 -1.02
N TRP A 149 -6.61 -7.69 -1.04
CA TRP A 149 -5.23 -7.98 -0.66
C TRP A 149 -5.07 -8.32 0.83
N LEU A 150 -5.98 -7.87 1.70
CA LEU A 150 -5.96 -8.18 3.14
C LEU A 150 -6.26 -9.67 3.35
N ARG A 151 -7.10 -10.27 2.50
CA ARG A 151 -7.36 -11.72 2.47
C ARG A 151 -6.12 -12.50 2.03
N LEU A 152 -5.34 -11.98 1.08
CA LEU A 152 -4.08 -12.60 0.64
C LEU A 152 -2.99 -12.51 1.71
N ALA A 153 -2.87 -11.37 2.40
CA ALA A 153 -1.92 -11.19 3.49
C ALA A 153 -2.28 -12.00 4.75
N LEU A 154 -3.57 -12.19 5.04
CA LEU A 154 -4.07 -12.99 6.17
C LEU A 154 -4.06 -14.50 5.89
N ALA A 155 -4.22 -14.93 4.63
CA ALA A 155 -4.17 -16.34 4.24
C ALA A 155 -2.78 -16.97 4.42
N SER A 156 -1.71 -16.17 4.40
CA SER A 156 -0.42 -16.57 4.95
C SER A 156 -0.49 -16.45 6.48
N HIS A 157 -0.84 -17.54 7.17
CA HIS A 157 -0.96 -17.69 8.63
C HIS A 157 0.25 -17.24 9.49
N GLN A 158 1.24 -16.56 8.91
CA GLN A 158 2.50 -16.18 9.54
C GLN A 158 2.53 -14.74 10.07
N TYR A 159 1.50 -13.93 9.84
CA TYR A 159 1.47 -12.53 10.27
C TYR A 159 0.20 -12.25 11.09
N GLY A 160 0.39 -11.99 12.39
CA GLY A 160 -0.66 -11.49 13.28
C GLY A 160 -1.26 -10.17 12.77
N SER A 161 -2.41 -9.77 13.34
CA SER A 161 -3.27 -8.67 12.86
C SER A 161 -2.51 -7.57 12.08
N PRO A 162 -2.81 -7.37 10.78
CA PRO A 162 -2.08 -6.41 9.92
C PRO A 162 -2.23 -4.95 10.39
N LEU A 163 -3.17 -4.71 11.30
CA LEU A 163 -3.37 -3.44 11.98
C LEU A 163 -2.27 -3.12 13.02
N PHE A 164 -1.66 -4.14 13.63
CA PHE A 164 -0.80 -4.00 14.81
C PHE A 164 0.56 -4.70 14.71
N CYS A 165 0.90 -5.30 13.56
CA CYS A 165 2.13 -6.09 13.42
C CYS A 165 3.44 -5.26 13.33
N ALA A 166 3.47 -4.09 13.97
CA ALA A 166 4.68 -3.33 14.26
C ALA A 166 4.62 -2.84 15.71
N ALA A 167 4.85 -3.78 16.63
CA ALA A 167 5.47 -3.50 17.92
C ALA A 167 6.88 -4.11 17.87
#